data_AF-A0A9D8HWB7-F1
#
_entry.id   AF-A0A9D8HWB7-F1
#
_cell.length_a   1.000
_cell.length_b   1.000
_cell.length_c   1.000
_cell.angle_alpha   90.00
_cell.angle_beta   90.00
_cell.angle_gamma   90.00
#
_symmetry.space_group_name_H-M   'P 1'
#
loop_
_entity.id
_entity.type
_entity.pdbx_description
1 polymer ?
#
loop_
_entity_poly.entity_id
_entity_poly.type
_entity_poly.pdbx_seq_one_letter_code
_entity_poly.pdbx_strand_id
1 'polypeptide(L)'
;MRILEVGTGSVAVTLVLARGLGADGRLLAMEPNPKVAAEIRTRLAPAGCADRVSVIVGEPQRFLHKVRGPFDAIVLHPAHDLPATRQKLAPLLAPGGLLLSGRTKYSEGDMTTAEWLAQAKADAEQRGLPELIPMLDGLAQATERLRAADWNDNPDPSTPSSAAIAAANDAHTRTPNDDD
;
A
#
# COMPACT_ATOMS: atom_id res chain seq x y z
N MET A 1 -2.29 -17.17 9.15
CA MET A 1 -1.48 -15.95 9.04
C MET A 1 -2.09 -14.84 9.90
N ARG A 2 -1.30 -14.20 10.77
CA ARG A 2 -1.68 -13.07 11.63
C ARG A 2 -0.87 -11.85 11.24
N ILE A 3 -1.56 -10.77 10.86
CA ILE A 3 -0.94 -9.49 10.49
C ILE A 3 -1.30 -8.44 11.54
N LEU A 4 -0.34 -7.60 11.91
CA LEU A 4 -0.58 -6.35 12.63
C LEU A 4 -0.30 -5.16 11.70
N GLU A 5 -1.27 -4.27 11.53
CA GLU A 5 -1.08 -3.00 10.85
C GLU A 5 -1.07 -1.86 11.89
N VAL A 6 -0.03 -1.03 11.87
CA VAL A 6 0.20 0.04 12.84
C VAL A 6 0.16 1.40 12.14
N GLY A 7 -0.83 2.22 12.48
CA GLY A 7 -0.96 3.58 11.98
C GLY A 7 -1.49 3.64 10.55
N THR A 8 -2.61 2.97 10.32
CA THR A 8 -3.23 2.59 9.03
C THR A 8 -3.08 3.56 7.85
N GLY A 9 -3.05 4.88 8.10
CA GLY A 9 -2.70 5.90 7.11
C GLY A 9 -3.79 6.15 6.05
N SER A 10 -4.30 5.11 5.42
CA SER A 10 -5.42 5.08 4.49
C SER A 10 -6.13 3.72 4.54
N VAL A 11 -7.46 3.74 4.37
CA VAL A 11 -8.31 2.53 4.33
C VAL A 11 -7.90 1.55 3.22
N ALA A 12 -7.26 2.04 2.14
CA ALA A 12 -6.87 1.24 1.00
C ALA A 12 -5.88 0.12 1.38
N VAL A 13 -4.89 0.41 2.22
CA VAL A 13 -3.86 -0.57 2.62
C VAL A 13 -4.48 -1.69 3.45
N THR A 14 -5.31 -1.35 4.42
CA THR A 14 -6.04 -2.35 5.22
C THR A 14 -6.87 -3.28 4.36
N LEU A 15 -7.57 -2.76 3.35
CA LEU A 15 -8.39 -3.57 2.46
C LEU A 15 -7.55 -4.54 1.62
N VAL A 16 -6.39 -4.10 1.11
CA VAL A 16 -5.45 -4.98 0.39
C VAL A 16 -4.95 -6.09 1.30
N LEU A 17 -4.49 -5.75 2.51
CA LEU A 17 -4.04 -6.73 3.49
C LEU A 17 -5.15 -7.71 3.85
N ALA A 18 -6.36 -7.21 4.10
CA ALA A 18 -7.52 -8.01 4.46
C ALA A 18 -7.95 -8.99 3.36
N ARG A 19 -7.89 -8.57 2.09
CA ARG A 19 -8.20 -9.43 0.93
C ARG A 19 -7.13 -10.49 0.71
N GLY A 20 -5.86 -10.17 0.98
CA GLY A 20 -4.74 -11.12 0.89
C GLY A 20 -4.70 -12.17 2.00
N LEU A 21 -5.52 -12.02 3.05
CA LEU A 21 -5.65 -13.05 4.08
C LEU A 21 -6.27 -14.34 3.48
N GLY A 22 -5.73 -15.50 3.87
CA GLY A 22 -6.43 -16.77 3.71
C GLY A 22 -7.69 -16.86 4.59
N ALA A 23 -8.43 -17.98 4.50
CA ALA A 23 -9.67 -18.18 5.26
C ALA A 23 -9.49 -18.00 6.78
N ASP A 24 -8.41 -18.57 7.32
CA ASP A 24 -8.06 -18.46 8.76
C ASP A 24 -7.15 -17.26 9.07
N GLY A 25 -6.91 -16.40 8.09
CA GLY A 25 -6.10 -15.22 8.27
C GLY A 25 -6.78 -14.21 9.20
N ARG A 26 -5.98 -13.49 10.00
CA ARG A 26 -6.46 -12.41 10.87
C ARG A 26 -5.59 -11.18 10.73
N LEU A 27 -6.21 -10.01 10.63
CA LEU A 27 -5.54 -8.71 10.65
C LEU A 27 -6.01 -7.92 11.86
N LEU A 28 -5.05 -7.38 12.61
CA LEU A 28 -5.29 -6.39 13.64
C LEU A 28 -4.81 -5.03 13.13
N ALA A 29 -5.71 -4.09 12.89
CA ALA A 29 -5.38 -2.72 12.51
C ALA A 29 -5.45 -1.81 13.74
N MET A 30 -4.39 -1.04 14.00
CA MET A 30 -4.34 -0.02 15.05
C MET A 30 -4.33 1.36 14.41
N GLU A 31 -5.41 2.11 14.62
CA GLU A 31 -5.63 3.42 14.01
C GLU A 31 -5.85 4.48 15.09
N PRO A 32 -5.00 5.53 15.19
CA PRO A 32 -5.23 6.60 16.16
C PRO A 32 -6.49 7.43 15.88
N ASN A 33 -6.86 7.64 14.61
CA ASN A 33 -7.98 8.48 14.24
C ASN A 33 -9.31 7.69 14.26
N PRO A 34 -10.25 7.99 15.20
CA PRO A 34 -11.51 7.25 15.30
C PRO A 34 -12.38 7.34 14.05
N LYS A 35 -12.28 8.44 13.27
CA LYS A 35 -13.03 8.59 12.01
C LYS A 35 -12.51 7.65 10.93
N VAL A 36 -11.19 7.55 10.77
CA VAL A 36 -10.55 6.60 9.84
C VAL A 36 -10.86 5.17 10.28
N ALA A 37 -10.76 4.87 11.58
CA ALA A 37 -11.12 3.55 12.10
C ALA A 37 -12.58 3.16 11.82
N ALA A 38 -13.52 4.10 11.91
CA ALA A 38 -14.91 3.87 11.54
C ALA A 38 -15.06 3.64 10.03
N GLU A 39 -14.35 4.40 9.20
CA GLU A 39 -14.35 4.22 7.76
C GLU A 39 -13.83 2.84 7.35
N ILE A 40 -12.73 2.38 7.96
CA ILE A 40 -12.20 1.02 7.74
C ILE A 40 -13.29 -0.02 8.01
N ARG A 41 -13.96 0.05 9.16
CA ARG A 41 -15.03 -0.90 9.53
C ARG A 41 -16.16 -0.91 8.50
N THR A 42 -16.60 0.26 8.04
CA THR A 42 -17.65 0.39 7.02
C THR A 42 -17.22 -0.21 5.68
N ARG A 43 -15.94 -0.10 5.30
CA ARG A 43 -15.43 -0.64 4.02
C ARG A 43 -15.15 -2.14 4.05
N LEU A 44 -14.93 -2.72 5.23
CA LEU A 44 -14.63 -4.16 5.39
C LEU A 44 -15.82 -5.06 5.11
N ALA A 45 -17.04 -4.64 5.49
CA ALA A 45 -18.26 -5.42 5.30
C ALA A 45 -18.57 -5.72 3.81
N PRO A 46 -18.66 -4.72 2.91
CA PRO A 46 -18.87 -5.01 1.48
C PRO A 46 -17.70 -5.73 0.82
N ALA A 47 -16.51 -5.70 1.43
CA ALA A 47 -15.34 -6.46 0.97
C ALA A 47 -15.31 -7.91 1.47
N GLY A 48 -16.30 -8.37 2.25
CA GLY A 48 -16.34 -9.74 2.79
C GLY A 48 -15.21 -10.05 3.78
N CYS A 49 -14.63 -9.02 4.40
CA CYS A 49 -13.44 -9.15 5.25
C CYS A 49 -13.70 -8.81 6.72
N ALA A 50 -14.90 -8.36 7.09
CA ALA A 50 -15.22 -7.88 8.43
C ALA A 50 -14.89 -8.90 9.54
N ASP A 51 -15.14 -10.20 9.29
CA ASP A 51 -14.93 -11.26 10.30
C ASP A 51 -13.45 -11.58 10.54
N ARG A 52 -12.55 -11.10 9.68
CA ARG A 52 -11.12 -11.38 9.72
C ARG A 52 -10.29 -10.18 10.19
N VAL A 53 -10.90 -9.01 10.30
CA VAL A 53 -10.20 -7.76 10.62
C VAL A 53 -10.75 -7.14 11.90
N SER A 54 -9.88 -7.02 12.89
CA SER A 54 -10.15 -6.29 14.13
C SER A 54 -9.51 -4.92 14.06
N VAL A 55 -10.29 -3.86 14.28
CA VAL A 55 -9.78 -2.47 14.29
C VAL A 55 -9.80 -1.94 15.73
N ILE A 56 -8.62 -1.59 16.25
CA ILE A 56 -8.44 -0.92 17.54
C ILE A 56 -8.21 0.57 17.30
N VAL A 57 -8.99 1.41 17.98
CA VAL A 57 -8.72 2.84 18.02
C VAL A 57 -7.71 3.12 19.13
N GLY A 58 -6.54 3.64 18.78
CA GLY A 58 -5.53 3.97 19.77
C GLY A 58 -4.19 4.37 19.17
N GLU A 59 -3.50 5.26 19.88
CA GLU A 59 -2.16 5.72 19.51
C GLU A 59 -1.13 4.60 19.67
N PRO A 60 -0.41 4.19 18.62
CA PRO A 60 0.56 3.08 18.69
C PRO A 60 1.57 3.17 19.84
N GLN A 61 2.13 4.35 20.06
CA GLN A 61 3.15 4.61 21.07
C GLN A 61 2.63 4.30 22.49
N ARG A 62 1.31 4.47 22.71
CA ARG A 62 0.62 4.24 23.98
C ARG A 62 -0.07 2.88 24.05
N PHE A 63 -0.58 2.33 22.95
CA PHE A 63 -1.47 1.16 22.97
C PHE A 63 -0.79 -0.16 22.58
N LEU A 64 0.42 -0.14 22.00
CA LEU A 64 1.13 -1.37 21.61
C LEU A 64 1.32 -2.36 22.77
N HIS A 65 1.43 -1.90 24.02
CA HIS A 65 1.53 -2.77 25.20
C HIS A 65 0.28 -3.65 25.44
N LYS A 66 -0.86 -3.34 24.81
CA LYS A 66 -2.10 -4.13 24.88
C LYS A 66 -2.18 -5.20 23.81
N VAL A 67 -1.28 -5.15 22.83
CA VAL A 67 -1.23 -6.10 21.72
C VAL A 67 -0.41 -7.32 22.13
N ARG A 68 -0.82 -8.50 21.64
CA ARG A 68 -0.14 -9.78 21.89
C ARG A 68 0.09 -10.49 20.57
N GLY A 69 1.36 -10.81 20.31
CA GLY A 69 1.80 -11.61 19.17
C GLY A 69 1.62 -13.12 19.41
N PRO A 70 2.36 -13.97 18.68
CA PRO A 70 3.21 -13.60 17.55
C PRO A 70 2.40 -13.24 16.30
N PHE A 71 2.92 -12.31 15.49
CA PHE A 71 2.43 -11.95 14.15
C PHE A 71 3.41 -12.44 13.08
N ASP A 72 2.87 -12.98 11.99
CA ASP A 72 3.67 -13.43 10.85
C ASP A 72 4.17 -12.24 10.02
N ALA A 73 3.42 -11.14 10.03
CA ALA A 73 3.83 -9.88 9.43
C ALA A 73 3.33 -8.69 10.25
N ILE A 74 4.12 -7.61 10.27
CA ILE A 74 3.76 -6.31 10.82
C ILE A 74 3.96 -5.25 9.75
N VAL A 75 2.92 -4.47 9.46
CA VAL A 75 2.97 -3.30 8.57
C VAL A 75 3.00 -2.04 9.44
N LEU A 76 4.12 -1.33 9.40
CA LEU A 76 4.36 -0.11 10.15
C LEU A 76 4.36 1.09 9.20
N HIS A 77 3.35 1.94 9.35
CA HIS A 77 3.21 3.12 8.52
C HIS A 77 4.20 4.22 8.94
N PRO A 78 4.70 5.03 7.97
CA PRO A 78 5.80 5.98 8.20
C PRO A 78 5.57 6.96 9.35
N ALA A 79 4.33 7.41 9.55
CA ALA A 79 4.00 8.37 10.60
C ALA A 79 4.25 7.85 12.03
N HIS A 80 4.33 6.53 12.21
CA HIS A 80 4.58 5.90 13.50
C HIS A 80 5.93 5.15 13.54
N ASP A 81 6.73 5.26 12.49
CA ASP A 81 7.95 4.50 12.28
C ASP A 81 9.16 5.12 13.01
N LEU A 82 9.11 5.06 14.34
CA LEU A 82 10.18 5.52 15.23
C LEU A 82 11.01 4.34 15.76
N PRO A 83 12.30 4.52 16.09
CA PRO A 83 13.13 3.46 16.68
C PRO A 83 12.48 2.79 17.90
N ALA A 84 11.87 3.59 18.79
CA ALA A 84 11.16 3.10 19.96
C ALA A 84 9.90 2.27 19.60
N THR A 85 9.23 2.58 18.48
CA THR A 85 8.11 1.78 17.97
C THR A 85 8.62 0.43 17.49
N ARG A 86 9.67 0.42 16.65
CA ARG A 86 10.27 -0.82 16.13
C ARG A 86 10.75 -1.75 17.24
N GLN A 87 11.39 -1.20 18.28
CA GLN A 87 11.84 -1.97 19.44
C GLN A 87 10.67 -2.68 20.16
N LYS A 88 9.49 -2.03 20.24
CA LYS A 88 8.28 -2.62 20.80
C LYS A 88 7.63 -3.66 19.89
N LEU A 89 7.82 -3.56 18.58
CA LEU A 89 7.24 -4.48 17.58
C LEU A 89 8.05 -5.75 17.41
N ALA A 90 9.38 -5.68 17.55
CA ALA A 90 10.27 -6.83 17.44
C ALA A 90 9.82 -8.07 18.26
N PRO A 91 9.46 -7.96 19.56
CA PRO A 91 8.99 -9.11 20.34
C PRO A 91 7.57 -9.60 19.96
N LEU A 92 6.84 -8.86 19.12
CA LEU A 92 5.52 -9.25 18.64
C LEU A 92 5.59 -10.09 17.36
N LEU A 93 6.74 -10.19 16.70
CA LEU A 93 6.91 -11.02 15.51
C LEU A 93 7.06 -12.50 15.87
N ALA A 94 6.48 -13.36 15.04
CA ALA A 94 6.82 -14.77 15.00
C ALA A 94 8.30 -14.95 14.62
N PRO A 95 8.96 -16.05 15.01
CA PRO A 95 10.23 -16.44 14.40
C PRO A 95 10.11 -16.47 12.87
N GLY A 96 10.97 -15.72 12.17
CA GLY A 96 10.91 -15.57 10.71
C GLY A 96 9.84 -14.59 10.19
N GLY A 97 9.12 -13.90 11.08
CA GLY A 97 8.12 -12.91 10.71
C GLY A 97 8.70 -11.65 10.08
N LEU A 98 7.91 -10.98 9.25
CA LEU A 98 8.33 -9.83 8.46
C LEU A 98 7.86 -8.49 9.06
N LEU A 99 8.78 -7.55 9.28
CA LEU A 99 8.45 -6.15 9.55
C LEU A 99 8.56 -5.34 8.26
N LEU A 100 7.42 -4.89 7.75
CA LEU A 100 7.31 -3.98 6.62
C LEU A 100 7.21 -2.54 7.16
N SER A 101 8.25 -1.74 6.99
CA SER A 101 8.27 -0.34 7.42
C SER A 101 8.77 0.58 6.31
N GLY A 102 8.06 1.67 6.04
CA GLY A 102 8.52 2.72 5.14
C GLY A 102 9.00 3.93 5.92
N ARG A 103 10.24 4.39 5.70
CA ARG A 103 10.78 5.60 6.34
C ARG A 103 10.32 6.91 5.68
N THR A 104 9.30 6.89 4.83
CA THR A 104 8.77 8.09 4.16
C THR A 104 7.33 7.84 3.73
N LYS A 105 6.45 8.84 3.89
CA LYS A 105 5.28 8.92 3.00
C LYS A 105 5.86 9.06 1.59
N TYR A 106 5.41 8.23 0.65
CA TYR A 106 5.56 8.58 -0.75
C TYR A 106 4.59 9.75 -0.99
N SER A 107 5.01 10.98 -0.69
CA SER A 107 4.46 12.16 -1.35
C SER A 107 4.98 12.12 -2.78
N GLU A 108 4.19 12.57 -3.76
CA GLU A 108 4.61 12.75 -5.16
C GLU A 108 5.76 13.77 -5.36
N GLY A 109 6.66 13.94 -4.39
CA GLY A 109 7.75 14.92 -4.46
C GLY A 109 9.04 14.68 -3.67
N ASP A 110 9.16 13.72 -2.73
CA ASP A 110 10.23 13.82 -1.71
C ASP A 110 11.29 12.70 -1.65
N MET A 111 11.48 11.88 -2.70
CA MET A 111 12.74 11.15 -2.84
C MET A 111 13.00 10.76 -4.30
N THR A 112 14.06 11.30 -4.87
CA THR A 112 14.58 10.91 -6.19
C THR A 112 15.12 9.47 -6.14
N THR A 113 15.19 8.79 -7.30
CA THR A 113 15.88 7.49 -7.39
C THR A 113 17.32 7.58 -6.86
N ALA A 114 17.99 8.71 -7.12
CA ALA A 114 19.36 8.95 -6.68
C ALA A 114 19.50 8.99 -5.16
N GLU A 115 18.59 9.69 -4.46
CA GLU A 115 18.58 9.76 -3.00
C GLU A 115 18.27 8.40 -2.36
N TRP A 116 17.32 7.66 -2.92
CA TRP A 116 17.02 6.29 -2.51
C TRP A 116 18.25 5.38 -2.67
N LEU A 117 18.89 5.44 -3.84
CA LEU A 117 20.06 4.60 -4.16
C LEU A 117 21.22 4.88 -3.21
N ALA A 118 21.51 6.14 -2.94
CA ALA A 118 22.55 6.55 -1.99
C ALA A 118 22.27 6.00 -0.59
N GLN A 119 21.03 6.10 -0.12
CA GLN A 119 20.66 5.60 1.20
C GLN A 119 20.68 4.07 1.27
N ALA A 120 20.26 3.38 0.21
CA ALA A 120 20.28 1.92 0.13
C ALA A 120 21.71 1.36 0.12
N LYS A 121 22.64 2.01 -0.60
CA LYS A 121 24.06 1.63 -0.59
C LYS A 121 24.69 1.82 0.78
N ALA A 122 24.41 2.95 1.44
CA ALA A 122 24.90 3.20 2.80
C ALA A 122 24.40 2.16 3.82
N ASP A 123 23.14 1.72 3.71
CA ASP A 123 22.59 0.65 4.57
C ASP A 123 23.23 -0.71 4.27
N ALA A 124 23.50 -1.03 2.99
CA ALA A 124 24.20 -2.25 2.61
C ALA A 124 25.63 -2.31 3.17
N GLU A 125 26.37 -1.20 3.09
CA GLU A 125 27.71 -1.07 3.67
C GLU A 125 27.68 -1.21 5.20
N GLN A 126 26.74 -0.52 5.86
CA GLN A 126 26.59 -0.59 7.33
C GLN A 126 26.30 -2.01 7.82
N ARG A 127 25.65 -2.84 7.00
CA ARG A 127 25.33 -4.24 7.31
C ARG A 127 26.41 -5.22 6.87
N GLY A 128 27.50 -4.76 6.25
CA GLY A 128 28.55 -5.62 5.73
C GLY A 128 28.10 -6.48 4.54
N LEU A 129 27.18 -5.95 3.72
CA LEU A 129 26.62 -6.61 2.52
C LEU A 129 27.01 -5.85 1.24
N PRO A 130 28.31 -5.58 0.96
CA PRO A 130 28.73 -4.79 -0.20
C PRO A 130 28.36 -5.43 -1.54
N GLU A 131 28.12 -6.74 -1.57
CA GLU A 131 27.69 -7.48 -2.75
C GLU A 131 26.30 -7.06 -3.27
N LEU A 132 25.50 -6.37 -2.45
CA LEU A 132 24.20 -5.85 -2.88
C LEU A 132 24.31 -4.56 -3.69
N ILE A 133 25.45 -3.85 -3.63
CA ILE A 133 25.63 -2.55 -4.29
C ILE A 133 25.35 -2.61 -5.80
N PRO A 134 25.89 -3.59 -6.58
CA PRO A 134 25.59 -3.69 -8.01
C PRO A 134 24.11 -4.00 -8.31
N MET A 135 23.43 -4.75 -7.43
CA MET A 135 22.00 -5.05 -7.59
C MET A 135 21.14 -3.81 -7.36
N LEU A 136 21.51 -2.98 -6.38
CA LEU A 136 20.86 -1.70 -6.11
C LEU A 136 21.04 -0.72 -7.29
N ASP A 137 22.23 -0.69 -7.90
CA ASP A 137 22.48 0.07 -9.13
C ASP A 137 21.59 -0.39 -10.29
N GLY A 138 21.49 -1.71 -10.50
CA GLY A 138 20.60 -2.27 -11.52
C GLY A 138 19.13 -1.94 -11.29
N LEU A 139 18.67 -1.98 -10.05
CA LEU A 139 17.30 -1.66 -9.67
C LEU A 139 16.98 -0.17 -9.85
N ALA A 140 17.91 0.72 -9.51
CA ALA A 140 17.78 2.16 -9.77
C ALA A 140 17.57 2.44 -11.26
N GLN A 141 18.45 1.89 -12.10
CA GLN A 141 18.38 2.06 -13.56
C GLN A 141 17.09 1.50 -14.15
N ALA A 142 16.65 0.32 -13.69
CA ALA A 142 15.39 -0.27 -14.13
C ALA A 142 14.19 0.62 -13.76
N THR A 143 14.20 1.18 -12.54
CA THR A 143 13.15 2.08 -12.07
C THR A 143 13.11 3.39 -12.84
N GLU A 144 14.27 3.97 -13.17
CA GLU A 144 14.36 5.17 -14.02
C GLU A 144 13.84 4.92 -15.43
N ARG A 145 14.20 3.79 -16.04
CA ARG A 145 13.67 3.40 -17.35
C ARG A 145 12.15 3.20 -17.31
N LEU A 146 11.62 2.61 -16.25
CA LEU A 146 10.17 2.42 -16.08
C LEU A 146 9.43 3.75 -15.91
N ARG A 147 10.02 4.73 -15.20
CA ARG A 147 9.44 6.07 -15.04
C ARG A 147 9.56 6.93 -16.29
N ALA A 148 10.62 6.74 -17.08
CA ALA A 148 10.82 7.43 -18.34
C ALA A 148 10.00 6.82 -19.49
N ALA A 149 9.33 5.68 -19.28
CA ALA A 149 8.48 5.06 -20.28
C ALA A 149 7.09 5.73 -20.31
N ASP A 150 6.64 6.12 -21.51
CA ASP A 150 5.43 6.92 -21.82
C ASP A 150 4.08 6.35 -21.32
N TRP A 151 4.05 5.18 -20.67
CA TRP A 151 2.81 4.55 -20.19
C TRP A 151 2.30 5.12 -18.84
N ASN A 152 3.02 6.06 -18.23
CA ASN A 152 2.66 6.68 -16.95
C ASN A 152 1.99 8.06 -17.09
N ASP A 153 1.69 8.51 -18.31
CA ASP A 153 0.75 9.62 -18.50
C ASP A 153 -0.69 9.12 -18.31
N ASN A 154 -1.42 9.83 -17.46
CA ASN A 154 -2.82 9.66 -17.08
C ASN A 154 -3.73 9.15 -18.24
N PRO A 155 -4.79 8.36 -17.97
CA PRO A 155 -5.85 8.17 -18.96
C PRO A 155 -6.45 9.54 -19.29
N ASP A 156 -6.24 9.98 -20.53
CA ASP A 156 -6.83 11.19 -21.07
C ASP A 156 -8.36 11.11 -20.94
N PRO A 157 -9.04 12.03 -20.21
CA PRO A 157 -10.50 12.08 -20.16
C PRO A 157 -11.15 12.32 -21.53
N SER A 158 -10.35 12.60 -22.56
CA SER A 158 -10.79 12.78 -23.96
C SER A 158 -10.85 11.48 -24.76
N THR A 159 -10.42 10.34 -24.22
CA THR A 159 -10.53 9.06 -24.94
C THR A 159 -11.91 8.47 -24.72
N PRO A 160 -12.79 8.40 -25.75
CA PRO A 160 -14.11 7.84 -25.56
C PRO A 160 -13.98 6.36 -25.22
N SER A 161 -14.53 5.96 -24.07
CA SER A 161 -14.71 4.54 -23.73
C SER A 161 -15.38 3.82 -24.88
N SER A 162 -15.02 2.55 -25.11
CA SER A 162 -15.56 1.67 -26.15
C SER A 162 -17.09 1.52 -26.14
N ALA A 163 -17.78 1.99 -25.09
CA ALA A 163 -19.23 2.16 -25.06
C ALA A 163 -19.75 3.34 -25.92
N ALA A 164 -18.95 4.39 -26.14
CA ALA A 164 -19.30 5.56 -26.96
C ALA A 164 -19.16 5.31 -28.47
N ILE A 165 -18.30 4.36 -28.87
CA ILE A 165 -18.11 3.98 -30.28
C ILE A 165 -19.34 3.21 -30.81
N ALA A 166 -20.01 2.44 -29.95
CA ALA A 166 -21.23 1.71 -30.32
C ALA A 166 -22.42 2.64 -30.60
N ALA A 167 -22.56 3.73 -29.83
CA ALA A 167 -23.66 4.69 -30.00
C ALA A 167 -23.52 5.58 -31.24
N ALA A 168 -22.30 5.83 -31.72
CA ALA A 168 -22.05 6.64 -32.91
C ALA A 168 -22.34 5.89 -34.23
N ASN A 169 -22.20 4.56 -34.25
CA ASN A 169 -22.46 3.75 -35.45
C ASN A 169 -23.95 3.51 -35.73
N ASP A 170 -24.82 3.56 -34.71
CA ASP A 170 -26.28 3.45 -34.89
C ASP A 170 -26.94 4.73 -35.41
N ALA A 171 -26.24 5.87 -35.36
CA ALA A 171 -26.74 7.16 -35.82
C ALA A 171 -26.47 7.43 -37.31
N HIS A 172 -25.64 6.62 -37.99
CA HIS A 172 -25.24 6.86 -39.38
C HIS A 172 -26.01 6.04 -40.44
N THR A 173 -27.07 5.30 -40.05
CA THR A 173 -27.87 4.47 -40.98
C THR A 173 -29.32 4.93 -41.19
N ARG A 174 -29.70 6.15 -40.78
CA ARG A 174 -30.97 6.76 -41.23
C ARG A 174 -30.71 8.02 -42.07
N THR A 175 -30.53 7.82 -43.37
CA THR A 175 -30.82 8.86 -44.36
C THR A 175 -32.34 9.04 -44.45
N PRO A 176 -32.89 10.27 -44.41
CA PRO A 176 -34.24 10.51 -44.88
C PRO A 176 -34.20 10.42 -46.41
N ASN A 177 -34.96 9.48 -46.98
CA ASN A 177 -35.35 9.58 -48.38
C ASN A 177 -36.63 10.41 -48.41
N ASP A 178 -36.60 11.50 -49.17
CA ASP A 178 -37.77 12.23 -49.63
C ASP A 178 -38.68 11.30 -50.46
N ASP A 179 -40.01 11.47 -50.34
CA ASP A 179 -40.94 11.60 -51.47
C ASP A 179 -42.43 11.67 -51.01
N ASP A 180 -43.16 12.58 -51.68
CA ASP A 180 -44.60 12.91 -51.73
C ASP A 180 -45.27 13.76 -50.62
#